data_AF-A0A9D4MIX7-F1
#
_entry.id   AF-A0A9D4MIX7-F1
#
_cell.length_a   1.000
_cell.length_b   1.000
_cell.length_c   1.000
_cell.angle_alpha   90.00
_cell.angle_beta   90.00
_cell.angle_gamma   90.00
#
_symmetry.space_group_name_H-M   'P 1'
#
loop_
_entity.id
_entity.type
_entity.pdbx_description
1 polymer ?
#
loop_
_entity_poly.entity_id
_entity_poly.type
_entity_poly.pdbx_seq_one_letter_code
_entity_poly.pdbx_strand_id
1 'polypeptide(L)'
;MRDRTVKEALADEAMKKNICIEQIQDKVQMKREHMYWYQVQGQLLVTGAKFCDFVLFTRQDLFKERIEPDQYTMEQILTKMVNVFDGFVCEK
;
A
#
# COMPACT_ATOMS: atom_id res chain seq x y z
N MET A 1 5.23 -17.43 1.67
CA MET A 1 5.30 -16.41 0.60
C MET A 1 6.62 -16.46 -0.17
N ARG A 2 7.80 -16.41 0.47
CA ARG A 2 9.08 -16.28 -0.24
C ARG A 2 9.39 -17.40 -1.24
N ASP A 3 8.98 -18.64 -0.98
CA ASP A 3 9.30 -19.78 -1.85
C ASP A 3 8.19 -20.11 -2.88
N ARG A 4 7.20 -19.23 -3.01
CA ARG A 4 6.04 -19.39 -3.93
C ARG A 4 5.97 -18.21 -4.89
N THR A 5 5.32 -18.41 -6.03
CA THR A 5 4.95 -17.32 -6.93
C THR A 5 3.89 -16.41 -6.29
N VAL A 6 3.76 -15.19 -6.79
CA VAL A 6 2.71 -14.24 -6.39
C VAL A 6 1.32 -14.83 -6.63
N LYS A 7 1.12 -15.56 -7.74
CA LYS A 7 -0.17 -16.21 -8.05
C LYS A 7 -0.51 -17.33 -7.06
N GLU A 8 0.46 -18.17 -6.72
CA GLU A 8 0.27 -19.23 -5.71
C GLU A 8 -0.01 -18.65 -4.33
N ALA A 9 0.61 -17.51 -3.98
CA ALA A 9 0.35 -16.83 -2.73
C ALA A 9 -1.06 -16.23 -2.66
N LEU A 10 -1.61 -15.79 -3.79
CA LEU A 10 -3.00 -15.30 -3.91
C LEU A 10 -4.04 -16.42 -3.87
N ALA A 11 -3.70 -17.60 -4.39
CA ALA A 11 -4.58 -18.77 -4.41
C ALA A 11 -4.67 -19.50 -3.05
N ASP A 12 -3.72 -19.26 -2.13
CA ASP A 12 -3.71 -19.84 -0.81
C ASP A 12 -4.61 -19.05 0.16
N GLU A 13 -5.77 -19.62 0.49
CA GLU A 13 -6.76 -18.99 1.37
C GLU A 13 -6.24 -18.70 2.79
N ALA A 14 -5.27 -19.46 3.30
CA ALA A 14 -4.65 -19.18 4.60
C ALA A 14 -3.75 -17.93 4.55
N MET A 15 -3.19 -17.62 3.38
CA MET A 15 -2.28 -16.49 3.16
C MET A 15 -3.00 -15.22 2.69
N LYS A 16 -4.16 -15.38 2.04
CA LYS A 16 -4.93 -14.31 1.41
C LYS A 16 -5.30 -13.16 2.35
N LYS A 17 -5.48 -13.45 3.65
CA LYS A 17 -5.74 -12.42 4.67
C LYS A 17 -4.49 -11.58 5.00
N ASN A 18 -3.30 -12.17 4.96
CA ASN A 18 -2.06 -11.54 5.40
C ASN A 18 -1.25 -10.92 4.25
N ILE A 19 -1.64 -11.15 3.00
CA ILE A 19 -0.96 -10.59 1.83
C ILE A 19 -1.50 -9.19 1.48
N CYS A 20 -0.61 -8.30 1.04
CA CYS A 20 -0.90 -6.89 0.75
C CYS A 20 -1.47 -6.63 -0.65
N ILE A 21 -1.66 -7.68 -1.44
CA ILE A 21 -2.17 -7.62 -2.81
C ILE A 21 -3.46 -8.43 -2.91
N GLU A 22 -4.24 -8.14 -3.94
CA GLU A 22 -5.48 -8.81 -4.29
C GLU A 22 -5.55 -8.97 -5.80
N GLN A 23 -6.39 -9.90 -6.24
CA GLN A 23 -6.72 -10.04 -7.65
C GLN A 23 -8.13 -9.49 -7.87
N ILE A 24 -8.23 -8.44 -8.67
CA ILE A 24 -9.52 -7.92 -9.15
C ILE A 24 -9.59 -8.25 -10.63
N GLN A 25 -10.60 -9.05 -11.00
CA GLN A 25 -10.71 -9.63 -12.34
C GLN A 25 -9.43 -10.41 -12.68
N ASP A 26 -8.67 -9.93 -13.66
CA ASP A 26 -7.43 -10.55 -14.12
C ASP A 26 -6.17 -9.71 -13.80
N LYS A 27 -6.32 -8.66 -12.98
CA LYS A 27 -5.21 -7.79 -12.58
C LYS A 27 -4.89 -7.97 -11.10
N VAL A 28 -3.63 -8.30 -10.83
CA VAL A 28 -3.08 -8.22 -9.48
C VAL A 28 -2.81 -6.76 -9.16
N GLN A 29 -3.29 -6.31 -8.01
CA GLN A 29 -3.05 -4.97 -7.50
C GLN A 29 -2.86 -5.00 -5.99
N MET A 30 -2.35 -3.90 -5.46
CA MET A 30 -2.26 -3.62 -4.04
C MET A 30 -3.65 -3.33 -3.47
N LYS A 31 -3.94 -3.95 -2.32
CA LYS A 31 -5.15 -3.65 -1.56
C LYS A 31 -5.11 -2.20 -1.09
N ARG A 32 -6.10 -1.40 -1.51
CA ARG A 32 -6.19 0.03 -1.15
C ARG A 32 -6.47 0.26 0.34
N GLU A 33 -6.99 -0.75 1.03
CA GLU A 33 -7.23 -0.71 2.48
C GLU A 33 -6.03 -1.19 3.31
N HIS A 34 -4.99 -1.74 2.68
CA HIS A 34 -3.83 -2.28 3.39
C HIS A 34 -2.89 -1.16 3.86
N MET A 35 -2.23 -1.34 5.01
CA MET A 35 -1.31 -0.35 5.62
C MET A 35 -0.24 0.19 4.65
N TYR A 36 0.28 -0.66 3.76
CA TYR A 36 1.27 -0.26 2.77
C TYR A 36 0.73 0.77 1.75
N TRP A 37 -0.59 0.78 1.47
CA TRP A 37 -1.18 1.78 0.56
C TRP A 37 -0.99 3.18 1.15
N TYR A 38 -1.35 3.34 2.43
CA TYR A 38 -1.17 4.59 3.16
C TYR A 38 0.31 4.97 3.31
N GLN A 39 1.23 4.00 3.47
CA GLN A 39 2.66 4.29 3.49
C GLN A 39 3.14 4.89 2.17
N VAL A 40 2.79 4.28 1.03
CA VAL A 40 3.17 4.77 -0.29
C VAL A 40 2.54 6.14 -0.56
N GLN A 41 1.24 6.31 -0.28
CA GLN A 41 0.56 7.60 -0.44
C GLN A 41 1.17 8.69 0.45
N GLY A 42 1.54 8.38 1.69
CA GLY A 42 2.26 9.30 2.56
C GLY A 42 3.65 9.70 2.01
N GLN A 43 4.40 8.75 1.46
CA GLN A 43 5.70 9.03 0.83
C GLN A 43 5.53 9.94 -0.41
N LEU A 44 4.54 9.67 -1.25
CA LEU A 44 4.23 10.51 -2.41
C LEU A 44 3.82 11.92 -1.99
N LEU A 45 3.01 12.04 -0.94
CA LEU A 45 2.57 13.32 -0.38
C LEU A 45 3.76 14.16 0.12
N VAL A 46 4.67 13.55 0.88
CA VAL A 46 5.84 14.23 1.45
C VAL A 46 6.85 14.63 0.38
N THR A 47 7.08 13.76 -0.61
CA THR A 47 8.15 13.96 -1.61
C THR A 47 7.70 14.76 -2.83
N GLY A 48 6.40 14.86 -3.10
CA GLY A 48 5.88 15.42 -4.35
C GLY A 48 6.20 14.57 -5.59
N ALA A 49 6.64 13.33 -5.41
CA ALA A 49 6.92 12.43 -6.53
C ALA A 49 5.66 12.09 -7.31
N LYS A 50 5.79 11.92 -8.63
CA LYS A 50 4.66 11.62 -9.52
C LYS A 50 4.14 10.19 -9.40
N PHE A 51 4.98 9.27 -8.92
CA PHE A 51 4.62 7.87 -8.73
C PHE A 51 5.64 7.17 -7.84
N CYS A 52 5.23 6.01 -7.32
CA CYS A 52 6.08 5.04 -6.64
C CYS A 52 5.90 3.68 -7.33
N ASP A 53 7.01 3.04 -7.71
CA ASP A 53 6.96 1.66 -8.21
C ASP A 53 6.99 0.72 -7.00
N PHE A 54 5.84 0.16 -6.63
CA PHE A 54 5.68 -0.82 -5.57
C PHE A 54 6.09 -2.20 -6.09
N VAL A 55 7.10 -2.80 -5.45
CA VAL A 55 7.68 -4.07 -5.88
C VAL A 55 7.46 -5.11 -4.79
N LEU A 56 6.84 -6.23 -5.18
CA LEU A 56 6.72 -7.43 -4.38
C LEU A 56 7.64 -8.49 -4.95
N PHE A 57 8.58 -8.96 -4.14
CA PHE A 57 9.57 -9.95 -4.54
C PHE A 57 9.35 -11.28 -3.82
N THR A 58 9.35 -12.36 -4.59
CA THR A 58 9.48 -13.74 -4.11
C THR A 58 10.74 -14.36 -4.73
N ARG A 59 11.16 -15.52 -4.25
CA ARG A 59 12.27 -16.27 -4.89
C ARG A 59 11.88 -16.84 -6.26
N GLN A 60 10.58 -16.89 -6.58
CA GLN A 60 10.06 -17.47 -7.81
C GLN A 60 9.73 -16.41 -8.86
N ASP A 61 9.26 -15.23 -8.43
CA ASP A 61 8.79 -14.16 -9.31
C ASP A 61 8.81 -12.77 -8.65
N LEU A 62 8.58 -11.76 -9.48
CA LEU A 62 8.48 -10.37 -9.08
C LEU A 62 7.17 -9.78 -9.61
N PHE A 63 6.45 -9.09 -8.75
CA PHE A 63 5.31 -8.26 -9.11
C PHE A 63 5.65 -6.79 -8.92
N LYS A 64 5.24 -5.96 -9.86
CA LYS A 64 5.42 -4.51 -9.82
C LYS A 64 4.10 -3.84 -10.13
N GLU A 65 3.71 -2.89 -9.29
CA GLU A 65 2.63 -1.95 -9.56
C GLU A 65 3.15 -0.52 -9.50
N ARG A 66 2.79 0.31 -10.48
CA ARG A 66 3.01 1.75 -10.40
C ARG A 66 1.84 2.39 -9.66
N ILE A 67 2.15 3.05 -8.55
CA ILE A 67 1.18 3.76 -7.72
C ILE A 67 1.36 5.25 -7.93
N GLU A 68 0.28 5.91 -8.30
CA GLU A 68 0.20 7.36 -8.46
C GLU A 68 -0.42 8.01 -7.21
N PRO A 69 -0.22 9.32 -7.01
CA PRO A 69 -0.91 10.07 -5.97
C PRO A 69 -2.42 9.88 -6.03
N ASP A 70 -3.01 9.48 -4.91
CA ASP A 70 -4.44 9.39 -4.72
C ASP A 70 -4.89 10.51 -3.79
N GLN A 71 -5.53 11.54 -4.36
CA GLN A 71 -5.90 12.76 -3.64
C GLN A 71 -6.79 12.47 -2.43
N TYR A 72 -7.77 11.58 -2.60
CA TYR A 72 -8.66 11.19 -1.50
C TYR A 72 -7.89 10.59 -0.33
N THR A 73 -7.02 9.61 -0.57
CA THR A 73 -6.20 9.00 0.49
C THR A 73 -5.27 10.02 1.14
N MET A 74 -4.65 10.91 0.34
CA MET A 74 -3.76 11.96 0.86
C MET A 74 -4.49 12.93 1.79
N GLU A 75 -5.70 13.36 1.43
CA GLU A 75 -6.55 14.22 2.28
C GLU A 75 -6.91 13.52 3.61
N GLN A 76 -7.20 12.22 3.56
CA GLN A 76 -7.43 11.42 4.78
C GLN A 76 -6.19 11.32 5.65
N ILE A 77 -5.00 11.13 5.05
CA ILE A 77 -3.72 11.11 5.76
C ILE A 77 -3.47 12.46 6.45
N LEU A 78 -3.60 13.57 5.72
CA LEU A 78 -3.42 14.92 6.25
C LEU A 78 -4.37 15.19 7.41
N THR A 79 -5.66 14.88 7.24
CA THR A 79 -6.68 15.08 8.30
C THR A 79 -6.29 14.35 9.59
N LYS A 80 -5.87 13.08 9.49
CA LYS A 80 -5.42 12.30 10.66
C LYS A 80 -4.13 12.85 11.26
N MET A 81 -3.17 13.27 10.44
CA MET A 81 -1.92 13.86 10.91
C MET A 81 -2.14 15.17 11.66
N VAL A 82 -3.01 16.06 11.15
CA VAL A 82 -3.39 17.31 11.83
C VAL A 82 -4.05 17.02 13.17
N ASN A 83 -5.04 16.13 13.22
CA ASN A 83 -5.70 15.77 14.48
C ASN A 83 -4.72 15.23 15.54
N VAL A 84 -3.73 14.42 15.13
CA VAL A 84 -2.68 13.92 16.03
C VAL A 84 -1.73 15.04 16.43
N PHE A 85 -1.34 15.92 15.51
CA PHE A 85 -0.47 17.04 15.82
C PHE A 85 -1.12 18.00 16.82
N ASP A 86 -2.37 18.38 16.58
CA ASP A 86 -3.11 19.29 17.45
C ASP A 86 -3.30 18.68 18.85
N GLY A 87 -3.83 17.45 18.94
CA GLY A 87 -4.15 16.81 20.21
C GLY A 87 -2.95 16.33 21.04
N PHE A 88 -1.77 16.13 20.45
CA PHE A 88 -0.60 15.61 21.18
C PHE A 88 0.61 16.55 21.22
N VAL A 89 0.73 17.46 20.26
CA VAL A 89 1.87 18.38 20.14
C VAL A 89 1.47 19.79 20.56
N CYS A 90 0.33 20.30 20.10
CA CYS A 90 -0.11 21.67 20.39
C CYS A 90 -0.84 21.82 21.74
N GLU A 91 -1.56 20.80 22.22
CA GLU A 91 -2.21 20.82 23.54
C GLU A 91 -1.24 20.63 24.73
N LYS A 92 -0.02 21.18 24.65
CA LYS A 92 0.97 21.19 25.74
C LYS A 92 1.19 22.59 26.32
#